data_AF-A0A973NMS9-F1
#
_entry.id   AF-A0A973NMS9-F1
#
_cell.length_a   1.000
_cell.length_b   1.000
_cell.length_c   1.000
_cell.angle_alpha   90.00
_cell.angle_beta   90.00
_cell.angle_gamma   90.00
#
_symmetry.space_group_name_H-M   'P 1'
#
loop_
_entity.id
_entity.type
_entity.pdbx_description
1 polymer ?
#
loop_
_entity_poly.entity_id
_entity_poly.type
_entity_poly.pdbx_seq_one_letter_code
_entity_poly.pdbx_strand_id
1 'polypeptide(L)'
;MPLKSAPPSRSAKPDLFIGTGGHGHTYPGATLPFGMVQLSPDTDVERWDACSGYHRDDSSIMGFSHTHLSGTGIGDMLDVLVA
;
A
#
# COMPACT_ATOMS: atom_id res chain seq x y z
N MET A 1 20.23 -13.97 40.97
CA MET A 1 20.24 -14.18 39.51
C MET A 1 19.24 -13.22 38.90
N PRO A 2 19.63 -12.30 38.01
CA PRO A 2 18.67 -11.42 37.36
C PRO A 2 17.87 -12.23 36.32
N LEU A 3 16.55 -12.11 36.37
CA LEU A 3 15.65 -12.66 35.35
C LEU A 3 15.94 -11.92 34.04
N LYS A 4 16.39 -12.65 33.00
CA LYS A 4 16.45 -12.11 31.64
C LYS A 4 15.02 -11.84 31.19
N SER A 5 14.69 -10.59 30.88
CA SER A 5 13.40 -10.25 30.28
C SER A 5 13.24 -11.00 28.96
N ALA A 6 12.08 -11.62 28.76
CA ALA A 6 11.74 -12.22 27.48
C ALA A 6 11.73 -11.11 26.41
N PRO A 7 12.24 -11.37 25.19
CA PRO A 7 12.16 -10.40 24.11
C PRO A 7 10.68 -10.05 23.85
N PRO A 8 10.37 -8.78 23.52
CA PRO A 8 8.99 -8.37 23.25
C PRO A 8 8.38 -9.29 22.19
N SER A 9 7.13 -9.72 22.39
CA SER A 9 6.46 -10.63 21.47
C SER A 9 6.51 -10.02 20.07
N ARG A 10 7.03 -10.81 19.11
CA ARG A 10 7.06 -10.40 17.71
C ARG A 10 5.61 -10.26 17.27
N SER A 11 5.12 -9.04 17.18
CA SER A 11 3.85 -8.75 16.49
C SER A 11 3.91 -9.46 15.14
N ALA A 12 2.83 -10.15 14.76
CA ALA A 12 2.76 -10.80 13.46
C ALA A 12 3.12 -9.77 12.39
N LYS A 13 3.97 -10.16 11.43
CA LYS A 13 4.37 -9.24 10.37
C LYS A 13 3.11 -8.83 9.59
N PRO A 14 2.89 -7.53 9.34
CA PRO A 14 1.76 -7.10 8.53
C PRO A 14 1.93 -7.67 7.11
N ASP A 15 0.83 -8.14 6.55
CA ASP A 15 0.75 -8.51 5.14
C ASP A 15 0.14 -7.33 4.36
N LEU A 16 0.98 -6.63 3.59
CA LEU A 16 0.61 -5.42 2.85
C LEU A 16 -0.27 -5.73 1.63
N PHE A 17 -0.43 -7.01 1.31
CA PHE A 17 -1.18 -7.48 0.17
C PHE A 17 -2.66 -7.77 0.50
N ILE A 18 -3.04 -7.70 1.78
CA ILE A 18 -4.45 -7.81 2.18
C ILE A 18 -5.19 -6.53 1.78
N GLY A 19 -6.30 -6.68 1.06
CA GLY A 19 -7.16 -5.57 0.65
C GLY A 19 -6.79 -4.89 -0.68
N THR A 20 -5.72 -5.33 -1.36
CA THR A 20 -5.27 -4.71 -2.62
C THR A 20 -5.94 -5.32 -3.86
N GLY A 21 -6.97 -6.14 -3.69
CA GLY A 21 -7.72 -6.79 -4.76
C GLY A 21 -9.20 -6.87 -4.37
N GLY A 22 -10.08 -7.18 -5.32
CA GLY A 22 -11.51 -6.93 -5.12
C GLY A 22 -11.74 -5.45 -4.79
N HIS A 23 -12.62 -5.14 -3.84
CA HIS A 23 -13.04 -3.77 -3.56
C HIS A 23 -12.41 -3.15 -2.29
N GLY A 24 -11.23 -3.63 -1.89
CA GLY A 24 -10.56 -3.16 -0.68
C GLY A 24 -9.80 -1.84 -0.89
N HIS A 25 -9.25 -1.65 -2.09
CA HIS A 25 -8.54 -0.44 -2.52
C HIS A 25 -7.39 -0.01 -1.58
N THR A 26 -6.65 -0.95 -1.00
CA THR A 26 -5.39 -0.64 -0.30
C THR A 26 -4.20 -0.69 -1.27
N TYR A 27 -3.06 -0.13 -0.87
CA TYR A 27 -1.82 -0.17 -1.65
C TYR A 27 -0.72 -0.94 -0.89
N PRO A 28 0.16 -1.69 -1.57
CA PRO A 28 1.22 -2.47 -0.92
C PRO A 28 2.53 -1.68 -0.70
N GLY A 29 2.57 -0.41 -1.11
CA GLY A 29 3.73 0.48 -1.03
C GLY A 29 4.21 0.83 0.38
N ALA A 30 5.42 1.37 0.43
CA ALA A 30 6.08 1.76 1.67
C ALA A 30 5.56 3.12 2.18
N THR A 31 5.27 3.19 3.47
CA THR A 31 5.00 4.45 4.17
C THR A 31 5.43 4.37 5.63
N LEU A 32 5.70 5.53 6.24
CA LEU A 32 5.86 5.64 7.68
C LEU A 32 4.48 5.81 8.34
N PRO A 33 4.31 5.46 9.63
CA PRO A 33 3.07 5.74 10.33
C PRO A 33 2.68 7.23 10.21
N PHE A 34 1.53 7.50 9.60
CA PHE A 34 1.03 8.85 9.33
C PHE A 34 1.96 9.72 8.46
N GLY A 35 2.79 9.10 7.62
CA GLY A 35 3.73 9.78 6.74
C GLY A 35 3.04 10.49 5.57
N MET A 36 3.66 11.58 5.10
CA MET A 36 3.15 12.34 3.94
C MET A 36 3.31 11.61 2.61
N VAL A 37 4.29 10.69 2.51
CA VAL A 37 4.62 9.96 1.29
C VAL A 37 4.17 8.51 1.42
N GLN A 38 3.51 8.03 0.37
CA GLN A 38 3.12 6.64 0.17
C GLN A 38 3.78 6.21 -1.14
N LEU A 39 4.95 5.56 -1.09
CA LEU A 39 5.65 5.16 -2.30
C LEU A 39 5.15 3.76 -2.70
N SER A 40 4.33 3.68 -3.75
CA SER A 40 3.67 2.44 -4.17
C SER A 40 3.70 2.26 -5.69
N PRO A 41 3.69 1.01 -6.19
CA PRO A 41 3.46 0.74 -7.61
C PRO A 41 2.04 1.11 -8.04
N ASP A 42 1.91 1.62 -9.26
CA ASP A 42 0.62 1.81 -9.93
C ASP A 42 0.46 0.77 -11.05
N THR A 43 -0.68 0.09 -11.09
CA THR A 43 -1.04 -0.88 -12.15
C THR A 43 -2.13 -0.34 -13.08
N ASP A 44 -2.96 0.59 -12.58
CA ASP A 44 -4.04 1.24 -13.31
C ASP A 44 -4.39 2.60 -12.65
N VAL A 45 -4.86 3.57 -13.43
CA VAL A 45 -5.24 4.92 -12.95
C VAL A 45 -6.65 5.34 -13.36
N GLU A 46 -7.38 4.49 -14.07
CA GLU A 46 -8.70 4.79 -14.64
C GLU A 46 -9.82 3.94 -14.02
N ARG A 47 -9.51 2.70 -13.62
CA ARG A 47 -10.51 1.77 -13.08
C ARG A 47 -10.89 2.09 -11.64
N TRP A 48 -12.18 1.92 -11.34
CA TRP A 48 -12.70 2.08 -9.99
C TRP A 48 -12.10 1.07 -9.00
N ASP A 49 -11.86 -0.17 -9.42
CA ASP A 49 -11.26 -1.20 -8.55
C ASP A 49 -9.81 -0.87 -8.14
N ALA A 50 -9.15 0.05 -8.86
CA ALA A 50 -7.78 0.50 -8.61
C ALA A 50 -7.73 1.92 -8.03
N CYS A 51 -8.70 2.31 -7.18
CA CYS A 51 -8.73 3.66 -6.57
C CYS A 51 -7.43 4.05 -5.84
N SER A 52 -6.65 3.07 -5.35
CA SER A 52 -5.36 3.27 -4.70
C SER A 52 -4.16 3.20 -5.67
N GLY A 53 -4.40 3.21 -6.98
CA GLY A 53 -3.37 3.02 -8.02
C GLY A 53 -2.96 1.57 -8.24
N TYR A 54 -3.22 0.64 -7.31
CA TYR A 54 -2.80 -0.76 -7.41
C TYR A 54 -3.96 -1.74 -7.29
N HIS A 55 -4.04 -2.70 -8.21
CA HIS A 55 -4.93 -3.86 -8.11
C HIS A 55 -4.14 -5.18 -8.31
N ARG A 56 -4.32 -6.14 -7.39
CA ARG A 56 -3.51 -7.37 -7.34
C ARG A 56 -3.58 -8.22 -8.60
N ASP A 57 -4.72 -8.24 -9.26
CA ASP A 57 -4.95 -9.10 -10.43
C ASP A 57 -4.34 -8.53 -11.72
N ASP A 58 -3.84 -7.29 -11.68
CA ASP A 58 -3.15 -6.71 -12.82
C ASP A 58 -1.75 -7.32 -12.97
N SER A 59 -1.34 -7.48 -14.23
CA SER A 59 -0.10 -8.18 -14.60
C SER A 59 1.04 -7.24 -15.01
N SER A 60 0.81 -5.93 -14.98
CA SER A 60 1.78 -4.90 -15.36
C SER A 60 1.79 -3.74 -14.36
N ILE A 61 2.96 -3.15 -14.17
CA ILE A 61 3.17 -1.93 -13.39
C ILE A 61 3.47 -0.79 -14.36
N MET A 62 2.77 0.33 -14.21
CA MET A 62 2.99 1.57 -14.97
C MET A 62 4.19 2.35 -14.46
N GLY A 63 4.41 2.33 -13.14
CA GLY A 63 5.53 3.00 -12.46
C GLY A 63 5.30 3.03 -10.95
N PHE A 64 6.03 3.91 -10.26
CA PHE A 64 5.90 4.14 -8.81
C PHE A 64 5.62 5.62 -8.55
N SER A 65 4.42 5.93 -8.05
CA SER A 65 4.05 7.29 -7.60
C SER A 65 4.25 7.44 -6.08
N HIS A 66 4.18 8.67 -5.58
CA HIS A 66 4.59 9.04 -4.22
C HIS A 66 3.43 9.41 -3.28
N THR A 67 2.19 9.40 -3.79
CA THR A 67 0.99 9.77 -3.04
C THR A 67 -0.16 8.82 -3.35
N HIS A 68 -0.78 8.24 -2.32
CA HIS A 68 -1.86 7.26 -2.46
C HIS A 68 -2.89 7.37 -1.33
N LEU A 69 -4.16 7.19 -1.69
CA LEU A 69 -5.25 7.02 -0.72
C LEU A 69 -5.49 5.52 -0.47
N SER A 70 -5.62 5.13 0.80
CA SER A 70 -5.89 3.73 1.19
C SER A 70 -7.35 3.54 1.57
N GLY A 71 -8.08 2.72 0.81
CA GLY A 71 -9.44 2.29 1.10
C GLY A 71 -10.55 3.24 0.66
N THR A 72 -10.26 4.18 -0.24
CA THR A 72 -11.26 5.12 -0.77
C THR A 72 -12.12 4.49 -1.87
N GLY A 73 -13.34 5.01 -2.06
CA GLY A 73 -14.24 4.59 -3.13
C GLY A 73 -14.19 5.46 -4.39
N ILE A 74 -13.26 6.41 -4.45
CA ILE A 74 -12.96 7.27 -5.60
C ILE A 74 -11.44 7.45 -5.64
N GLY A 75 -10.86 7.39 -6.84
CA GLY A 75 -9.43 7.60 -7.07
C GLY A 75 -9.07 9.09 -7.12
N ASP A 76 -7.91 9.41 -6.54
CA ASP A 76 -7.24 10.71 -6.57
C ASP A 76 -5.76 10.47 -6.17
N MET A 77 -4.93 11.53 -6.15
CA MET A 77 -3.48 11.46 -5.95
C MET A 77 -2.75 10.75 -7.11
N LEU A 78 -1.84 9.81 -6.82
CA LEU A 78 -0.95 9.16 -7.78
C LEU A 78 0.07 10.14 -8.40
N ASP A 79 0.60 11.04 -7.58
CA ASP A 79 1.48 12.12 -8.01
C ASP A 79 2.95 11.69 -8.09
N VAL A 80 3.70 12.33 -9.00
CA VAL A 80 5.14 12.13 -9.21
C VAL A 80 5.47 10.67 -9.54
N LEU A 81 4.94 10.21 -10.68
CA LEU A 81 5.21 8.88 -11.22
C LEU A 81 6.63 8.77 -11.78
N VAL A 82 7.36 7.74 -11.35
CA VAL A 82 8.63 7.31 -11.96
C VAL A 82 8.40 5.97 -12.66
N ALA A 83 8.63 5.94 -13.97
CA ALA A 83 8.43 4.78 -14.85
C ALA A 83 9.74 4.06 -15.17
#